data_AF-A0A9Q2CWH8-F1
#
_entry.id   AF-A0A9Q2CWH8-F1
#
_cell.length_a   1.000
_cell.length_b   1.000
_cell.length_c   1.000
_cell.angle_alpha   90.00
_cell.angle_beta   90.00
_cell.angle_gamma   90.00
#
_symmetry.space_group_name_H-M   'P 1'
#
loop_
_entity.id
_entity.type
_entity.pdbx_description
1 polymer ?
#
loop_
_entity_poly.entity_id
_entity_poly.type
_entity_poly.pdbx_seq_one_letter_code
_entity_poly.pdbx_strand_id
1 'polypeptide(L)'
;MSKKKTTIKPKSKTISQLAVEVLAGKHGNGDARKRSLGSNYAKVQTEINRRMGVNVRPTSKSVATIVNEVIAGKWGNGQDRFNRLKRADYDPNVIQREVNKRY
;
A
#
# COMPACT_ATOMS: atom_id res chain seq x y z
N MET A 1 -5.01 -21.56 -46.79
CA MET A 1 -5.60 -20.20 -46.79
C MET A 1 -6.31 -19.96 -45.46
N SER A 2 -6.07 -18.79 -44.88
CA SER A 2 -6.56 -18.23 -43.59
C SER A 2 -8.07 -18.36 -43.41
N LYS A 3 -8.64 -18.45 -42.20
CA LYS A 3 -8.70 -17.37 -41.20
C LYS A 3 -9.13 -17.96 -39.83
N LYS A 4 -8.25 -17.96 -38.82
CA LYS A 4 -8.67 -18.12 -37.41
C LYS A 4 -9.22 -16.77 -36.94
N LYS A 5 -10.53 -16.70 -36.65
CA LYS A 5 -11.15 -15.56 -35.96
C LYS A 5 -10.54 -15.46 -34.56
N THR A 6 -9.58 -14.57 -34.38
CA THR A 6 -9.10 -14.13 -33.06
C THR A 6 -10.16 -13.24 -32.44
N THR A 7 -10.96 -13.80 -31.54
CA THR A 7 -11.82 -13.02 -30.66
C THR A 7 -10.93 -12.21 -29.73
N ILE A 8 -10.84 -10.91 -30.02
CA ILE A 8 -10.17 -9.88 -29.22
C ILE A 8 -10.85 -9.82 -27.85
N LYS A 9 -10.31 -10.56 -26.88
CA LYS A 9 -10.63 -10.41 -25.46
C LYS A 9 -10.36 -8.95 -25.11
N PRO A 10 -11.30 -8.21 -24.47
CA PRO A 10 -11.07 -6.81 -24.15
C PRO A 10 -9.76 -6.69 -23.38
N LYS A 11 -8.98 -5.67 -23.73
CA LYS A 11 -7.63 -5.40 -23.26
C LYS A 11 -7.68 -4.97 -21.78
N SER A 12 -8.21 -5.83 -20.92
CA SER A 12 -8.23 -5.66 -19.48
C SER A 12 -6.78 -5.71 -19.02
N LYS A 13 -6.25 -4.56 -18.59
CA LYS A 13 -4.89 -4.46 -18.04
C LYS A 13 -4.69 -5.56 -17.00
N THR A 14 -3.57 -6.27 -17.10
CA THR A 14 -3.25 -7.33 -16.15
C THR A 14 -2.94 -6.73 -14.78
N ILE A 15 -3.06 -7.52 -13.72
CA ILE A 15 -2.69 -7.09 -12.35
C ILE A 15 -1.25 -6.55 -12.31
N SER A 16 -0.35 -7.16 -13.08
CA SER A 16 1.05 -6.78 -13.14
C SER A 16 1.27 -5.48 -13.93
N GLN A 17 0.46 -5.19 -14.95
CA GLN A 17 0.45 -3.87 -15.61
C GLN A 17 -0.10 -2.77 -14.70
N LEU A 18 -1.19 -3.05 -13.99
CA LEU A 18 -1.75 -2.11 -13.01
C LEU A 18 -0.75 -1.81 -11.88
N ALA A 19 0.02 -2.81 -11.43
CA ALA A 19 1.11 -2.63 -10.47
C ALA A 19 2.18 -1.64 -10.95
N VAL A 20 2.59 -1.72 -12.22
CA VAL A 20 3.53 -0.75 -12.82
C VAL A 20 2.93 0.64 -12.89
N GLU A 21 1.67 0.77 -13.30
CA GLU A 21 0.99 2.06 -13.38
C GLU A 21 0.87 2.72 -11.99
N VAL A 22 0.65 1.94 -10.95
CA VAL A 22 0.61 2.42 -9.56
C VAL A 22 1.99 2.90 -9.12
N LEU A 23 3.05 2.14 -9.39
CA LEU A 23 4.44 2.55 -9.11
C LEU A 23 4.83 3.81 -9.88
N ALA A 24 4.31 3.97 -11.10
CA ALA A 24 4.46 5.18 -11.91
C ALA A 24 3.55 6.35 -11.45
N GLY A 25 2.79 6.19 -10.35
CA GLY A 25 1.94 7.23 -9.77
C GLY A 25 0.61 7.49 -10.49
N LYS A 26 0.27 6.72 -11.54
CA LYS A 26 -0.94 6.95 -12.36
C LYS A 26 -2.26 6.70 -11.65
N HIS A 27 -2.23 6.04 -10.49
CA HIS A 27 -3.41 5.69 -9.69
C HIS A 27 -3.59 6.58 -8.45
N GLY A 28 -2.72 7.57 -8.23
CA GLY A 28 -2.75 8.39 -7.02
C GLY A 28 -2.40 7.62 -5.74
N ASN A 29 -2.69 8.22 -4.59
CA ASN A 29 -2.32 7.73 -3.26
C ASN A 29 -3.56 7.44 -2.39
N GLY A 30 -3.47 6.46 -1.49
CA GLY A 30 -4.54 6.11 -0.54
C GLY A 30 -5.86 5.73 -1.22
N ASP A 31 -6.95 6.42 -0.85
CA ASP A 31 -8.30 6.17 -1.39
C ASP A 31 -8.42 6.38 -2.90
N ALA A 32 -7.67 7.32 -3.49
CA ALA A 32 -7.68 7.54 -4.94
C ALA A 32 -7.23 6.28 -5.70
N ARG A 33 -6.22 5.59 -5.17
CA ARG A 33 -5.72 4.32 -5.70
C ARG A 33 -6.73 3.20 -5.56
N LYS A 34 -7.42 3.14 -4.42
CA LYS A 34 -8.47 2.16 -4.15
C LYS A 34 -9.67 2.34 -5.10
N ARG A 35 -10.05 3.58 -5.38
CA ARG A 35 -11.10 3.91 -6.36
C ARG A 35 -10.68 3.58 -7.79
N SER A 36 -9.44 3.91 -8.17
CA SER A 36 -8.90 3.66 -9.50
C SER A 36 -8.75 2.16 -9.81
N LEU A 37 -8.34 1.36 -8.82
CA LEU A 37 -8.12 -0.07 -8.99
C LEU A 37 -9.35 -0.92 -8.67
N GLY A 38 -10.28 -0.41 -7.87
CA GLY A 38 -11.50 -1.11 -7.46
C GLY A 38 -11.24 -2.49 -6.88
N SER A 39 -11.90 -3.51 -7.43
CA SER A 39 -11.74 -4.92 -7.03
C SER A 39 -10.33 -5.47 -7.28
N ASN A 40 -9.53 -4.83 -8.14
CA ASN A 40 -8.15 -5.24 -8.40
C ASN A 40 -7.16 -4.67 -7.38
N TYR A 41 -7.58 -3.73 -6.52
CA TYR A 41 -6.69 -3.08 -5.54
C TYR A 41 -5.87 -4.09 -4.74
N ALA A 42 -6.52 -5.08 -4.12
CA ALA A 42 -5.85 -6.08 -3.30
C ALA A 42 -4.84 -6.90 -4.11
N LYS A 43 -5.23 -7.36 -5.30
CA LYS A 43 -4.38 -8.16 -6.20
C LYS A 43 -3.17 -7.36 -6.69
N VAL A 44 -3.39 -6.10 -7.05
CA VAL A 44 -2.35 -5.18 -7.52
C VAL A 44 -1.39 -4.85 -6.40
N GLN A 45 -1.88 -4.60 -5.19
CA GLN A 45 -1.04 -4.38 -4.02
C GLN A 45 -0.16 -5.60 -3.72
N THR A 46 -0.71 -6.81 -3.77
CA THR A 46 0.07 -8.05 -3.61
C THR A 46 1.15 -8.18 -4.67
N GLU A 47 0.84 -7.90 -5.94
CA GLU A 47 1.81 -7.98 -7.04
C GLU A 47 2.87 -6.88 -6.94
N ILE A 48 2.53 -5.67 -6.48
CA ILE A 48 3.51 -4.62 -6.16
C ILE A 48 4.45 -5.11 -5.05
N ASN A 49 3.92 -5.67 -3.95
CA ASN A 49 4.73 -6.20 -2.85
C ASN A 49 5.68 -7.31 -3.34
N ARG A 50 5.20 -8.19 -4.23
CA ARG A 50 5.99 -9.26 -4.85
C ARG A 50 7.08 -8.71 -5.79
N ARG A 51 6.75 -7.71 -6.62
CA ARG A 51 7.64 -7.07 -7.62
C ARG A 51 8.72 -6.21 -7.01
N MET A 52 8.37 -5.47 -5.97
CA MET A 52 9.31 -4.66 -5.20
C MET A 52 10.26 -5.53 -4.37
N GLY A 53 10.15 -6.87 -4.45
CA GLY A 53 11.00 -7.77 -3.68
C GLY A 53 10.88 -7.50 -2.19
N VAL A 54 9.66 -7.23 -1.70
CA VAL A 54 9.38 -7.16 -0.27
C VAL A 54 9.34 -8.62 0.24
N ASN A 55 10.44 -9.38 0.22
CA ASN A 55 11.31 -9.44 1.39
C ASN A 55 11.42 -8.08 2.05
N VAL A 56 10.64 -7.85 3.11
CA VAL A 56 10.76 -6.66 3.96
C VAL A 56 12.22 -6.63 4.41
N ARG A 57 13.12 -5.94 3.69
CA ARG A 57 14.36 -5.48 4.29
C ARG A 57 13.85 -4.57 5.40
N PRO A 58 14.08 -4.89 6.68
CA PRO A 58 13.50 -4.15 7.79
C PRO A 58 14.30 -2.87 7.98
N THR A 59 14.31 -1.98 6.98
CA THR A 59 14.69 -0.59 7.22
C THR A 59 13.51 0.16 7.85
N SER A 60 12.28 -0.34 7.61
CA SER A 60 11.06 0.14 8.22
C SER A 60 10.58 -0.87 9.26
N LYS A 61 10.51 -0.44 10.51
CA LYS A 61 9.97 -1.23 11.64
C LYS A 61 8.53 -1.67 11.34
N SER A 62 8.14 -2.84 11.84
CA SER A 62 6.76 -3.35 11.69
C SER A 62 5.74 -2.44 12.37
N VAL A 63 4.47 -2.49 11.92
CA VAL A 63 3.35 -1.76 12.55
C VAL A 63 3.31 -2.01 14.07
N ALA A 64 3.43 -3.28 14.49
CA ALA A 64 3.46 -3.63 15.91
C ALA A 64 4.63 -2.99 16.67
N THR A 65 5.81 -2.89 16.04
CA THR A 65 6.98 -2.21 16.61
C THR A 65 6.71 -0.71 16.73
N ILE A 66 6.18 -0.07 15.69
CA ILE A 66 5.85 1.35 15.71
C ILE A 66 4.80 1.66 16.79
N VAL A 67 3.78 0.81 16.96
CA VAL A 67 2.78 0.93 18.03
C VAL A 67 3.43 0.88 19.41
N ASN A 68 4.36 -0.06 19.67
CA ASN A 68 5.14 -0.10 20.91
C ASN A 68 5.91 1.20 21.14
N GLU A 69 6.55 1.72 20.11
CA GLU A 69 7.35 2.95 20.21
C GLU A 69 6.49 4.20 20.41
N VAL A 70 5.29 4.23 19.84
CA VAL A 70 4.31 5.29 20.07
C VAL A 70 3.84 5.27 21.52
N ILE A 71 3.50 4.10 22.06
CA ILE A 71 3.12 3.94 23.47
C ILE A 71 4.27 4.33 24.40
N ALA A 72 5.51 3.99 24.03
CA ALA A 72 6.72 4.41 24.74
C ALA A 72 7.08 5.89 24.52
N GLY A 73 6.29 6.67 23.78
CA GLY A 73 6.49 8.11 23.58
C GLY A 73 7.61 8.50 22.58
N LYS A 74 8.26 7.55 21.91
CA LYS A 74 9.38 7.83 20.98
C LYS A 74 8.96 8.64 19.75
N TRP A 75 7.68 8.58 19.41
CA TRP A 75 7.11 9.30 18.26
C TRP A 75 6.53 10.66 18.63
N GLY A 76 6.67 11.12 19.88
CA GLY A 76 6.04 12.36 20.35
C GLY A 76 4.55 12.20 20.60
N ASN A 77 3.88 13.32 20.90
CA ASN A 77 2.48 13.33 21.36
C ASN A 77 1.58 14.05 20.35
N GLY A 78 0.32 13.63 20.26
CA GLY A 78 -0.70 14.29 19.42
C GLY A 78 -0.30 14.41 17.95
N GLN A 79 -0.23 15.65 17.45
CA GLN A 79 0.04 15.97 16.05
C GLN A 79 1.49 15.66 15.63
N ASP A 80 2.47 15.79 16.53
CA ASP A 80 3.87 15.51 16.23
C ASP A 80 4.07 14.05 15.82
N ARG A 81 3.40 13.14 16.53
CA ARG A 81 3.35 11.73 16.18
C ARG A 81 2.78 11.52 14.79
N PHE A 82 1.65 12.14 14.49
CA PHE A 82 1.00 12.01 13.19
C PHE A 82 1.93 12.44 12.05
N ASN A 83 2.60 13.59 12.22
CA ASN A 83 3.55 14.12 11.25
C ASN A 83 4.78 13.23 11.08
N ARG A 84 5.35 12.70 12.18
CA ARG A 84 6.50 11.80 12.13
C ARG A 84 6.17 10.47 11.46
N LEU A 85 5.03 9.87 11.80
CA LEU A 85 4.55 8.63 11.18
C LEU A 85 4.34 8.82 9.68
N LYS A 86 3.68 9.91 9.27
CA LYS A 86 3.45 10.24 7.87
C LYS A 86 4.76 10.49 7.10
N ARG A 87 5.73 11.16 7.72
CA ARG A 87 7.07 11.40 7.15
C ARG A 87 7.88 10.10 7.00
N ALA A 88 7.64 9.13 7.87
CA ALA A 88 8.23 7.80 7.82
C ALA A 88 7.41 6.81 6.98
N ASP A 89 6.47 7.30 6.16
CA ASP A 89 5.62 6.52 5.26
C ASP A 89 4.73 5.47 5.97
N TYR A 90 4.41 5.72 7.25
CA TYR A 90 3.42 4.95 8.00
C TYR A 90 2.05 5.61 7.95
N ASP A 91 1.00 4.80 7.95
CA ASP A 91 -0.39 5.27 8.13
C ASP A 91 -0.66 5.57 9.62
N PRO A 92 -0.79 6.84 10.02
CA PRO A 92 -0.98 7.19 11.42
C PRO A 92 -2.33 6.72 11.97
N ASN A 93 -3.36 6.59 11.13
CA ASN A 93 -4.69 6.14 11.56
C ASN A 93 -4.67 4.64 11.92
N VAL A 94 -3.92 3.85 11.13
CA VAL A 94 -3.69 2.43 11.45
C VAL A 94 -2.96 2.31 12.78
N ILE A 95 -1.88 3.07 12.96
CA ILE A 95 -1.10 3.03 14.20
C ILE A 95 -1.93 3.48 15.40
N GLN A 96 -2.70 4.57 15.28
CA GLN A 96 -3.55 5.07 16.36
C GLN A 96 -4.59 4.04 16.79
N ARG A 97 -5.22 3.35 15.83
CA ARG A 97 -6.20 2.30 16.14
C ARG A 97 -5.56 1.13 16.88
N GLU A 98 -4.37 0.72 16.49
CA GLU A 98 -3.65 -0.37 17.18
C GLU A 98 -3.13 0.06 18.56
N VAL A 99 -2.79 1.33 18.76
CA VAL A 99 -2.50 1.89 20.10
C VAL A 99 -3.75 1.85 20.98
N ASN A 100 -4.89 2.29 20.46
CA ASN A 100 -6.16 2.31 21.21
C ASN A 100 -6.67 0.92 21.60
N LYS A 101 -6.24 -0.17 20.91
CA LYS A 101 -6.59 -1.55 21.30
C LYS A 101 -5.83 -2.07 22.52
N ARG A 102 -4.78 -1.36 22.94
CA ARG A 102 -3.88 -1.80 24.03
C ARG A 102 -4.16 -1.09 25.36
N TYR A 103 -5.13 -0.18 25.34
CA TYR A 103 -5.70 0.51 26.48
C TYR A 103 -7.19 0.15 26.54
#